data_AF-A0A2T1C805-F1
#
_entry.id   AF-A0A2T1C805-F1
#
_cell.length_a   1.000
_cell.length_b   1.000
_cell.length_c   1.000
_cell.angle_alpha   90.00
_cell.angle_beta   90.00
_cell.angle_gamma   90.00
#
_symmetry.space_group_name_H-M   'P 1'
#
loop_
_entity.id
_entity.type
_entity.pdbx_description
1 polymer ?
#
loop_
_entity_poly.entity_id
_entity_poly.type
_entity_poly.pdbx_seq_one_letter_code
_entity_poly.pdbx_strand_id
1 'polypeptide(L)' 'MIDEIFQHRFTLETENRSACIEAFHQHNALVRNAGLGHRLLEWQAGDGWEPLCRALEVEIPAIPFPHANSTEEFLQKYL' A
#
# COMPACT_ATOMS: atom_id res chain seq x y z
N MET A 1 -18.49 4.75 5.16
CA MET A 1 -17.21 4.41 5.82
C MET A 1 -16.32 3.49 5.00
N ILE A 2 -16.76 2.29 4.55
CA ILE A 2 -15.98 1.49 3.57
C ILE A 2 -16.35 1.85 2.13
N ASP A 3 -17.65 2.05 1.87
CA ASP A 3 -18.17 2.42 0.55
C ASP A 3 -17.61 3.75 0.04
N GLU A 4 -17.37 4.72 0.94
CA GLU A 4 -16.76 6.00 0.59
C GLU A 4 -15.30 5.85 0.16
N ILE A 5 -14.53 4.92 0.76
CA ILE A 5 -13.16 4.64 0.32
C ILE A 5 -13.19 4.04 -1.08
N PHE A 6 -14.08 3.07 -1.32
CA PHE A 6 -14.25 2.47 -2.64
C PHE A 6 -14.72 3.47 -3.68
N GLN A 7 -15.68 4.33 -3.35
CA GLN A 7 -16.20 5.35 -4.25
C GLN A 7 -15.17 6.43 -4.62
N HIS A 8 -14.32 6.84 -3.67
CA HIS A 8 -13.42 7.98 -3.89
C HIS A 8 -11.97 7.61 -4.23
N ARG A 9 -11.51 6.41 -3.85
CA ARG A 9 -10.11 5.99 -4.05
C ARG A 9 -9.96 4.75 -4.93
N PHE A 10 -11.01 3.93 -5.02
CA PHE A 10 -10.99 2.71 -5.82
C PHE A 10 -12.20 2.66 -6.77
N THR A 11 -12.93 1.54 -6.80
CA THR A 11 -14.16 1.36 -7.58
C THR A 11 -15.23 0.70 -6.74
N LEU A 12 -16.50 0.97 -7.04
CA LEU A 12 -17.64 0.24 -6.49
C LEU A 12 -17.85 -1.13 -7.18
N GLU A 13 -17.22 -1.37 -8.32
CA GLU A 13 -17.24 -2.65 -9.04
C GLU A 13 -16.26 -3.65 -8.41
N THR A 14 -16.42 -3.97 -7.12
CA THR A 14 -15.46 -4.78 -6.35
C THR A 14 -15.28 -6.20 -6.89
N GLU A 15 -16.28 -6.73 -7.60
CA GLU A 15 -16.25 -8.05 -8.23
C GLU A 15 -15.62 -8.03 -9.64
N ASN A 16 -15.37 -6.84 -10.21
CA ASN A 16 -14.76 -6.68 -11.52
C ASN A 16 -13.25 -6.49 -11.38
N ARG A 17 -12.49 -7.56 -11.62
CA ARG A 17 -11.03 -7.57 -11.50
C ARG A 17 -10.35 -6.44 -12.29
N SER A 18 -10.79 -6.18 -13.52
CA SER A 18 -10.17 -5.15 -14.37
C SER A 18 -10.42 -3.76 -13.80
N ALA A 19 -11.66 -3.47 -13.38
CA ALA A 19 -12.00 -2.20 -12.74
C ALA A 19 -11.19 -1.98 -11.45
N CYS A 20 -11.00 -3.01 -10.63
CA CYS A 20 -10.18 -2.94 -9.42
C CYS A 20 -8.70 -2.61 -9.71
N ILE A 21 -8.13 -3.26 -10.73
CA ILE A 21 -6.74 -3.02 -11.14
C ILE A 21 -6.57 -1.59 -11.70
N GLU A 22 -7.49 -1.15 -12.55
CA GLU A 22 -7.47 0.20 -13.11
C GLU A 22 -7.57 1.26 -12.00
N ALA A 23 -8.50 1.10 -11.07
CA ALA A 23 -8.66 2.03 -9.96
C ALA A 23 -7.41 2.08 -9.06
N PHE A 24 -6.77 0.93 -8.78
CA PHE A 24 -5.48 0.87 -8.08
C PHE A 24 -4.40 1.68 -8.80
N HIS A 25 -4.25 1.51 -10.11
CA HIS A 25 -3.26 2.24 -10.90
C HIS A 25 -3.55 3.74 -10.96
N GLN A 26 -4.81 4.12 -11.17
CA GLN A 26 -5.25 5.52 -11.21
C GLN A 26 -4.96 6.22 -9.87
N HIS A 27 -5.32 5.60 -8.75
CA HIS A 27 -5.05 6.17 -7.42
C HIS A 27 -3.56 6.38 -7.18
N ASN A 28 -2.72 5.38 -7.45
CA ASN A 28 -1.28 5.51 -7.30
C ASN A 28 -0.69 6.61 -8.21
N ALA A 29 -1.18 6.74 -9.45
CA ALA A 29 -0.77 7.83 -10.33
C ALA A 29 -1.18 9.21 -9.78
N LEU A 30 -2.37 9.35 -9.19
CA LEU A 30 -2.80 10.59 -8.54
C LEU A 30 -1.88 10.98 -7.39
N VAL A 31 -1.50 10.03 -6.52
CA VAL A 31 -0.58 10.28 -5.41
C VAL A 31 0.80 10.70 -5.90
N ARG A 32 1.35 10.01 -6.92
CA ARG A 32 2.63 10.39 -7.55
C ARG A 32 2.61 11.80 -8.14
N ASN A 33 1.50 12.16 -8.78
CA ASN A 33 1.33 13.44 -9.44
C ASN A 33 0.90 14.58 -8.50
N ALA A 34 0.70 14.32 -7.21
CA ALA A 34 0.28 15.32 -6.24
C ALA A 34 1.37 16.35 -5.86
N GLY A 35 2.57 16.26 -6.46
CA GLY A 35 3.64 17.26 -6.28
C GLY A 35 4.27 17.24 -4.88
N LEU A 36 4.28 16.08 -4.21
CA LEU A 36 4.75 15.94 -2.83
C LEU A 36 6.27 16.03 -2.67
N GLY A 37 7.04 15.87 -3.75
CA GLY A 37 8.51 15.97 -3.73
C GLY A 37 9.14 15.06 -2.67
N HIS A 38 9.98 15.63 -1.81
CA HIS A 38 10.66 14.90 -0.71
C HIS A 38 9.70 14.34 0.36
N ARG A 39 8.41 14.72 0.36
CA ARG A 39 7.41 14.18 1.29
C ARG A 39 6.80 12.87 0.82
N LEU A 40 7.11 12.41 -0.40
CA LEU A 40 6.64 11.14 -0.94
C LEU A 40 7.81 10.16 -1.03
N LEU A 41 7.64 9.00 -0.40
CA LEU A 41 8.47 7.82 -0.62
C LEU A 41 7.63 6.80 -1.40
N GLU A 42 8.14 6.36 -2.55
CA GLU A 42 7.64 5.15 -3.20
C GLU A 42 8.38 3.94 -2.64
N TRP A 43 7.63 2.99 -2.09
CA TRP A 43 8.17 1.86 -1.35
C TRP A 43 7.18 0.69 -1.39
N GLN A 44 7.69 -0.53 -1.43
CA GLN A 44 6.92 -1.77 -1.29
C GLN A 44 7.48 -2.62 -0.14
N ALA A 45 6.64 -3.47 0.46
CA ALA A 45 7.01 -4.29 1.62
C ALA A 45 8.30 -5.13 1.44
N GLY A 46 8.58 -5.56 0.19
CA GLY A 46 9.79 -6.30 -0.14
C GLY A 46 11.09 -5.48 -0.07
N ASP A 47 11.01 -4.16 -0.06
CA ASP A 47 12.20 -3.29 -0.01
C ASP A 47 12.79 -3.17 1.41
N GLY A 48 12.05 -3.63 2.43
CA GLY A 48 12.52 -3.71 3.81
C GLY A 48 12.74 -2.36 4.51
N TRP A 49 13.54 -2.37 5.57
CA TRP A 49 13.74 -1.22 6.46
C TRP A 49 14.50 -0.05 5.83
N GLU A 50 15.54 -0.34 5.05
CA GLU A 50 16.52 0.66 4.65
C GLU A 50 15.93 1.90 3.95
N PRO A 51 15.17 1.78 2.84
CA PRO A 51 14.58 2.94 2.18
C PRO A 51 13.57 3.70 3.05
N LEU A 52 12.82 2.99 3.89
CA LEU A 52 11.84 3.59 4.79
C LEU A 52 12.52 4.40 5.90
N CYS A 53 13.47 3.80 6.61
CA CYS A 53 14.23 4.45 7.68
C CYS A 53 15.02 5.66 7.16
N ARG A 54 15.61 5.55 5.96
CA ARG A 54 16.32 6.66 5.29
C ARG A 54 15.39 7.84 5.02
N ALA A 55 14.19 7.60 4.49
CA ALA A 55 13.22 8.64 4.20
C ALA A 55 12.67 9.32 5.46
N LEU A 56 12.61 8.58 6.57
CA LEU A 56 12.12 9.06 7.86
C LEU A 56 13.23 9.63 8.75
N GLU A 57 14.50 9.57 8.32
CA GLU A 57 15.67 10.03 9.09
C GLU A 57 15.82 9.33 10.45
N VAL A 58 15.54 8.03 10.51
CA VAL A 58 15.67 7.19 11.72
C VAL A 58 16.65 6.05 11.53
N GLU A 59 17.14 5.49 12.62
CA GLU A 59 18.02 4.32 12.59
C GLU A 59 17.30 3.06 12.10
N ILE A 60 18.04 2.18 11.42
CA ILE A 60 17.54 0.87 10.97
C ILE A 60 17.50 -0.08 12.17
N PRO A 61 16.34 -0.70 12.49
CA PRO A 61 16.26 -1.69 13.56
C PRO A 61 17.14 -2.91 13.29
N ALA A 62 17.73 -3.49 14.34
CA ALA A 62 18.51 -4.74 14.25
C ALA A 62 17.65 -6.01 14.09
N ILE A 63 16.35 -5.87 13.89
CA ILE A 63 15.40 -6.97 13.68
C ILE A 63 15.06 -7.09 12.19
N PRO A 64 14.73 -8.31 11.70
CA PRO A 64 14.24 -8.47 10.34
C PRO A 64 13.00 -7.61 10.06
N PHE A 65 12.82 -7.19 8.80
CA PHE A 65 11.57 -6.54 8.40
C PHE A 65 10.41 -7.52 8.60
N PRO A 66 9.29 -7.09 9.23
CA PRO A 66 8.21 -8.00 9.56
C PRO A 66 7.54 -8.53 8.29
N HIS A 67 7.24 -9.83 8.31
CA HIS A 67 6.34 -10.46 7.34
C HIS A 67 5.13 -10.98 8.11
N ALA A 68 3.97 -10.38 7.86
CA ALA A 68 2.72 -10.71 8.54
C ALA A 68 1.54 -10.38 7.62
N ASN A 69 0.36 -10.90 7.98
CA ASN A 69 -0.87 -10.75 7.22
C ASN A 69 -0.75 -11.36 5.80
N SER A 70 -0.12 -12.53 5.71
CA SER A 70 -0.10 -13.30 4.47
C SER A 70 -1.50 -13.80 4.12
N THR A 71 -1.74 -14.12 2.85
CA THR A 71 -3.00 -14.74 2.42
C THR A 71 -3.28 -16.01 3.23
N GLU A 72 -2.27 -16.86 3.43
CA GLU A 72 -2.41 -18.09 4.20
C GLU A 72 -2.80 -17.81 5.67
N GLU A 73 -2.11 -16.88 6.33
CA GLU A 73 -2.41 -16.49 7.71
C GLU A 73 -3.84 -15.93 7.85
N PHE A 74 -4.26 -15.10 6.89
CA PHE A 74 -5.60 -14.51 6.88
C PHE A 74 -6.67 -15.59 6.74
N LEU A 75 -6.51 -16.49 5.77
CA LEU A 75 -7.45 -17.59 5.53
C LEU A 75 -7.53 -18.50 6.77
N GLN A 76 -6.39 -18.88 7.36
CA GLN A 76 -6.37 -19.71 8.57
C GLN A 76 -7.06 -19.07 9.78
N LYS A 77 -7.02 -17.74 9.88
CA LYS A 77 -7.55 -17.02 11.05
C LYS A 77 -9.05 -16.71 10.95
N TYR A 78 -9.57 -16.47 9.74
CA TYR A 78 -10.91 -15.91 9.56
C TYR A 78 -11.85 -16.73 8.67
N LEU A 79 -11.36 -17.80 8.04
CA LEU A 79 -12.18 -18.77 7.30
C LEU A 79 -12.04 -20.17 7.94
#